data_AF-A0A845QJT2-F1
#
_entry.id   AF-A0A845QJT2-F1
#
_cell.length_a   1.000
_cell.length_b   1.000
_cell.length_c   1.000
_cell.angle_alpha   90.00
_cell.angle_beta   90.00
_cell.angle_gamma   90.00
#
_symmetry.space_group_name_H-M   'P 1'
#
loop_
_entity.id
_entity.type
_entity.pdbx_description
1 polymer ?
#
loop_
_entity_poly.entity_id
_entity_poly.type
_entity_poly.pdbx_seq_one_letter_code
_entity_poly.pdbx_strand_id
1 'polypeptide(L)'
;MKEQRACDTGLLQNLEDAGCSNATIEQVLACCGEREYDRRLQILCRYRCQLLEQVHEEQKKLDCLDYLIYTIKKQKKEKEHDL
;
A
#
# COMPACT_ATOMS: atom_id res chain seq x y z
N MET A 1 -35.93 -17.50 -0.65
CA MET A 1 -34.59 -17.90 -0.15
C MET A 1 -33.58 -17.05 -0.90
N LYS A 2 -32.76 -16.30 -0.17
CA LYS A 2 -32.11 -15.05 -0.61
C LYS A 2 -30.96 -15.26 -1.60
N GLU A 3 -30.91 -14.36 -2.56
CA GLU A 3 -29.85 -13.95 -3.48
C GLU A 3 -28.58 -14.81 -3.57
N GLN A 4 -28.52 -15.56 -4.68
CA GLN A 4 -27.29 -15.99 -5.31
C GLN A 4 -26.48 -14.75 -5.70
N ARG A 5 -25.45 -14.42 -4.90
CA ARG A 5 -24.54 -13.29 -5.09
C ARG A 5 -23.93 -13.30 -6.50
N ALA A 6 -24.16 -12.22 -7.25
CA ALA A 6 -23.22 -11.83 -8.27
C ALA A 6 -21.85 -11.67 -7.59
N CYS A 7 -20.82 -12.30 -8.15
CA CYS A 7 -19.45 -11.94 -7.84
C CYS A 7 -19.31 -10.47 -8.29
N ASP A 8 -19.49 -9.56 -7.33
CA ASP A 8 -19.74 -8.14 -7.58
C ASP A 8 -18.63 -7.56 -8.46
N THR A 9 -18.99 -7.03 -9.62
CA THR A 9 -18.08 -6.22 -10.45
C THR A 9 -17.41 -5.11 -9.64
N GLY A 10 -18.12 -4.58 -8.62
CA GLY A 10 -17.57 -3.63 -7.66
C GLY A 10 -16.45 -4.20 -6.78
N LEU A 11 -16.46 -5.49 -6.44
CA LEU A 11 -15.37 -6.09 -5.66
C LEU A 11 -14.08 -6.17 -6.49
N LEU A 12 -14.16 -6.61 -7.74
CA LEU A 12 -12.99 -6.66 -8.63
C LEU A 12 -12.38 -5.26 -8.82
N GLN A 13 -13.20 -4.27 -9.17
CA GLN A 13 -12.75 -2.89 -9.33
C GLN A 13 -12.09 -2.36 -8.06
N ASN A 14 -12.69 -2.58 -6.89
CA ASN A 14 -12.10 -2.14 -5.62
C ASN A 14 -10.74 -2.77 -5.35
N LEU A 15 -10.52 -4.03 -5.75
CA LEU A 15 -9.24 -4.71 -5.58
C LEU A 15 -8.19 -4.16 -6.55
N GLU A 16 -8.58 -3.89 -7.80
CA GLU A 16 -7.72 -3.26 -8.82
C GLU A 16 -7.33 -1.83 -8.39
N ASP A 17 -8.30 -1.02 -7.94
CA ASP A 17 -8.07 0.35 -7.46
C ASP A 17 -7.18 0.37 -6.21
N ALA A 18 -7.28 -0.66 -5.37
CA ALA A 18 -6.39 -0.85 -4.22
C ALA A 18 -4.96 -1.29 -4.62
N GLY A 19 -4.70 -1.58 -5.90
CA GLY A 19 -3.42 -2.05 -6.40
C GLY A 19 -3.14 -3.53 -6.15
N CYS A 20 -4.16 -4.33 -5.83
CA CYS A 20 -3.99 -5.75 -5.58
C CYS A 20 -3.43 -6.45 -6.84
N SER A 21 -2.47 -7.35 -6.64
CA SER A 21 -1.96 -8.16 -7.76
C SER A 21 -3.03 -9.12 -8.28
N ASN A 22 -2.94 -9.53 -9.55
CA ASN A 22 -3.84 -10.53 -10.13
C ASN A 22 -3.94 -11.80 -9.28
N ALA A 23 -2.82 -12.25 -8.69
CA ALA A 23 -2.80 -13.40 -7.80
C ALA A 23 -3.58 -13.17 -6.50
N THR A 24 -3.53 -11.96 -5.94
CA THR A 24 -4.31 -11.58 -4.75
C THR A 24 -5.80 -11.48 -5.09
N ILE A 25 -6.12 -10.88 -6.25
CA ILE A 25 -7.48 -10.75 -6.76
C ILE A 25 -8.12 -12.13 -6.94
N GLU A 26 -7.45 -13.05 -7.64
CA GLU A 26 -7.93 -14.42 -7.84
C GLU A 26 -8.19 -15.14 -6.51
N GLN A 27 -7.30 -14.99 -5.52
CA GLN A 27 -7.48 -15.59 -4.20
C GLN A 27 -8.70 -15.04 -3.46
N VAL A 28 -8.95 -13.73 -3.54
CA VAL A 28 -10.11 -13.09 -2.90
C VAL A 28 -11.41 -13.47 -3.60
N LEU A 29 -11.42 -13.51 -4.93
CA LEU A 29 -12.59 -13.88 -5.73
C LEU A 29 -12.94 -15.37 -5.61
N ALA A 30 -11.96 -16.25 -5.42
CA ALA A 30 -12.20 -17.68 -5.17
C ALA A 30 -12.92 -17.96 -3.83
N CYS A 31 -12.96 -16.98 -2.93
CA CYS A 31 -13.46 -17.11 -1.56
C CYS A 31 -14.91 -16.60 -1.39
N CYS A 32 -15.86 -17.03 -2.22
CA CYS A 32 -17.23 -16.44 -2.25
C CYS A 32 -18.21 -16.91 -1.15
N GLY A 33 -17.88 -17.97 -0.39
CA GLY A 33 -18.77 -18.53 0.64
C GLY A 33 -18.81 -17.73 1.95
N GLU A 34 -19.84 -17.94 2.78
CA GLU A 34 -19.94 -17.33 4.12
C GLU A 34 -18.77 -17.74 5.03
N ARG A 35 -18.30 -18.99 4.95
CA ARG A 35 -17.12 -19.48 5.68
C ARG A 35 -15.79 -18.92 5.17
N GLU A 36 -15.81 -18.28 4.00
CA GLU A 36 -14.63 -17.70 3.35
C GLU A 36 -14.56 -16.17 3.54
N TYR A 37 -15.47 -15.59 4.34
CA TYR A 37 -15.44 -14.16 4.70
C TYR A 37 -14.18 -13.80 5.49
N ASP A 38 -13.89 -14.54 6.56
CA ASP A 38 -12.71 -14.31 7.41
C ASP A 38 -11.42 -14.49 6.61
N ARG A 39 -11.39 -15.44 5.68
CA ARG A 39 -10.25 -15.67 4.81
C ARG A 39 -9.99 -14.51 3.85
N ARG A 40 -11.04 -13.94 3.25
CA ARG A 40 -10.91 -12.72 2.42
C ARG A 40 -10.37 -11.55 3.24
N LEU A 41 -10.92 -11.33 4.43
CA LEU A 41 -10.42 -10.29 5.33
C LEU A 41 -8.95 -10.52 5.70
N GLN A 42 -8.55 -11.76 5.97
CA GLN A 42 -7.16 -12.10 6.28
C GLN A 42 -6.22 -11.75 5.12
N ILE A 43 -6.60 -12.09 3.88
CA ILE A 43 -5.82 -11.76 2.67
C ILE A 43 -5.68 -10.24 2.53
N LEU A 44 -6.77 -9.49 2.67
CA LEU A 44 -6.77 -8.03 2.55
C LEU A 44 -5.97 -7.34 3.67
N CYS A 45 -6.09 -7.81 4.91
CA CYS A 45 -5.31 -7.31 6.04
C CYS A 45 -3.81 -7.53 5.83
N ARG A 46 -3.42 -8.69 5.28
CA ARG A 46 -2.03 -8.97 4.93
C ARG A 46 -1.53 -8.01 3.86
N TYR A 47 -2.32 -7.79 2.80
CA TYR A 47 -1.97 -6.85 1.74
C TYR A 47 -1.84 -5.41 2.27
N ARG A 48 -2.73 -4.98 3.18
CA ARG A 48 -2.61 -3.69 3.86
C ARG A 48 -1.29 -3.55 4.63
N CYS A 49 -0.84 -4.59 5.32
CA CYS A 49 0.46 -4.56 6.02
C CYS A 49 1.63 -4.38 5.03
N GLN A 50 1.57 -5.03 3.86
CA GLN A 50 2.61 -4.87 2.82
C GLN A 50 2.65 -3.44 2.26
N LEU A 51 1.48 -2.83 2.01
CA LEU A 51 1.41 -1.42 1.61
C LEU A 51 2.03 -0.51 2.68
N LEU A 52 1.74 -0.77 3.95
CA LEU A 52 2.29 0.01 5.05
C LEU A 52 3.81 -0.14 5.14
N GLU A 53 4.34 -1.34 4.96
CA GLU A 53 5.79 -1.58 4.87
C GLU A 53 6.42 -0.79 3.72
N GLN A 54 5.81 -0.79 2.53
CA GLN A 54 6.28 0.00 1.39
C GLN A 54 6.30 1.50 1.71
N VAL A 55 5.24 2.03 2.32
CA VAL A 55 5.18 3.44 2.75
C VAL A 55 6.30 3.75 3.75
N HIS A 56 6.55 2.87 4.73
CA HIS A 56 7.64 3.06 5.68
C HIS A 56 9.01 3.06 5.01
N GLU A 57 9.23 2.20 4.00
CA GLU A 57 10.49 2.18 3.26
C GLU A 57 10.68 3.45 2.41
N GLU A 58 9.64 3.92 1.73
CA GLU A 58 9.70 5.19 0.99
C GLU A 58 9.90 6.39 1.94
N GLN A 59 9.26 6.39 3.11
CA GLN A 59 9.48 7.43 4.12
C GLN A 59 10.94 7.48 4.59
N LYS A 60 11.58 6.34 4.86
CA LYS A 60 13.01 6.29 5.23
C LYS A 60 13.90 6.88 4.14
N LYS A 61 13.60 6.60 2.87
CA LYS A 61 14.33 7.17 1.73
C LYS A 61 14.18 8.69 1.68
N LEU A 62 12.97 9.20 1.90
CA LEU A 62 12.70 10.63 1.98
C LEU A 62 13.47 11.29 3.12
N ASP A 63 13.45 10.71 4.31
CA ASP A 63 14.17 11.24 5.48
C ASP A 63 15.69 11.37 5.20
N CYS A 64 16.28 10.34 4.57
CA CYS A 64 17.68 10.37 4.16
C CYS A 64 17.96 11.45 3.10
N LEU A 65 17.06 11.60 2.13
CA LEU A 65 17.19 12.59 1.06
C LEU A 65 17.05 14.02 1.60
N ASP A 66 16.10 14.26 2.49
CA ASP A 66 15.87 15.55 3.14
C ASP A 66 17.07 15.96 3.99
N TYR A 67 17.66 15.01 4.73
CA TYR A 67 18.88 15.26 5.49
C TYR A 67 20.06 15.62 4.57
N LEU A 68 20.21 14.93 3.44
CA LEU A 68 21.24 15.26 2.44
C LEU A 68 21.04 16.66 1.88
N ILE A 69 19.81 17.01 1.48
CA ILE A 69 19.47 18.35 0.98
C ILE A 69 19.76 19.43 2.02
N TYR A 70 19.37 19.20 3.29
CA TYR A 70 19.66 20.10 4.39
C TYR A 70 21.16 20.32 4.56
N THR A 71 21.95 19.23 4.54
CA THR A 71 23.40 19.28 4.70
C THR A 71 24.05 20.10 3.59
N ILE A 72 23.66 19.91 2.33
CA ILE A 72 24.16 20.68 1.18
C ILE A 72 23.81 22.18 1.35
N LYS A 73 22.57 22.49 1.75
CA LYS A 73 22.13 23.88 1.98
C LYS A 73 22.89 24.54 3.13
N LYS A 74 23.17 23.81 4.22
CA LYS A 74 23.92 24.31 5.38
C LYS A 74 25.35 24.66 5.00
N GLN A 75 26.04 23.76 4.28
CA GLN A 75 27.41 24.00 3.82
C GLN A 75 27.53 25.25 2.94
N LYS A 76 26.53 25.51 2.08
CA LYS A 76 26.49 26.73 1.27
C LYS A 76 26.40 27.98 2.16
N LYS A 77 25.50 27.98 3.13
CA LYS A 77 25.31 29.13 4.05
C LYS A 77 26.54 29.40 4.90
N GLU A 78 27.23 28.36 5.37
CA GLU A 78 28.46 28.52 6.14
C GLU A 78 29.56 29.19 5.31
N LYS A 79 29.72 28.81 4.04
CA LYS A 79 30.66 29.45 3.11
C LYS A 79 30.32 30.90 2.75
N GLU A 80 29.06 31.30 2.86
CA GLU A 80 28.61 32.68 2.60
C GLU A 80 28.81 33.60 3.82
N HIS A 81 29.01 33.06 5.03
CA HIS A 81 29.26 33.84 6.25
C HIS A 81 30.77 34.06 6.53
N ASP A 82 31.63 33.29 5.86
CA ASP A 82 33.10 33.39 5.97
C ASP A 82 33.73 34.28 4.87
N LEU A 83 32.91 34.95 4.05
CA LEU A 83 33.29 35.92 3.00
C LEU A 83 32.76 37.32 3.34
#